data_AF-A0A9Q9Y7M4-F1
#
_entry.id   AF-A0A9Q9Y7M4-F1
#
_cell.length_a   1.000
_cell.length_b   1.000
_cell.length_c   1.000
_cell.angle_alpha   90.00
_cell.angle_beta   90.00
_cell.angle_gamma   90.00
#
_symmetry.space_group_name_H-M   'P 1'
#
loop_
_entity.id
_entity.type
_entity.pdbx_description
1 polymer ?
#
loop_
_entity_poly.entity_id
_entity_poly.type
_entity_poly.pdbx_seq_one_letter_code
_entity_poly.pdbx_strand_id
1 'polypeptide(L)'
;MPRNRFQDIMGHLRFDDRSTRSDQAKTDKFAAISSVRNFFTSLSLAHKLLSRKTTILGTVNKIRREIPQSARHTDRNEFTTQVFSTTAATLTAYAPKRKKTVYILSSMHSVIQTDNTTKRKPNTVTLYNTTKCGVDVMDQMVREYTFRTGTWRWPVAVFYNMIDMAALNAHVLYQACTGRQERWVDFLVELARELANSHMCAKKARKEQLLRTQPSTPSPGKRAMCQVKHQCKNNHATVRCVHCYRYTCGKCRREIRSEVK
;
A
#
# COMPACT_ATOMS: atom_id res chain seq x y z
N MET A 1 3.33 -1.05 26.65
CA MET A 1 2.37 0.01 26.28
C MET A 1 1.18 -0.07 27.23
N PRO A 2 0.78 1.01 27.92
CA PRO A 2 -0.33 0.95 28.87
C PRO A 2 -1.67 0.75 28.14
N ARG A 3 -2.52 -0.16 28.65
CA ARG A 3 -3.84 -0.53 28.08
C ARG A 3 -4.73 0.68 27.76
N ASN A 4 -4.62 1.74 28.55
CA ASN A 4 -5.43 2.94 28.43
C ASN A 4 -5.17 3.73 27.14
N ARG A 5 -3.94 3.65 26.60
CA ARG A 5 -3.58 4.32 25.34
C ARG A 5 -4.17 3.61 24.11
N PHE A 6 -4.39 2.30 24.20
CA PHE A 6 -5.02 1.52 23.14
C PHE A 6 -6.54 1.74 23.13
N GLN A 7 -7.16 1.90 24.30
CA GLN A 7 -8.58 2.25 24.42
C GLN A 7 -8.91 3.66 23.92
N ASP A 8 -8.01 4.63 24.16
CA ASP A 8 -8.16 5.99 23.64
C ASP A 8 -8.14 6.03 22.10
N ILE A 9 -7.22 5.26 21.49
CA ILE A 9 -7.13 5.10 20.03
C ILE A 9 -8.40 4.39 19.49
N MET A 10 -8.90 3.38 20.19
CA MET A 10 -10.16 2.68 19.82
C MET A 10 -11.40 3.58 19.94
N GLY A 11 -11.42 4.55 20.86
CA GLY A 11 -12.52 5.53 20.97
C GLY A 11 -12.58 6.51 19.79
N HIS A 12 -11.44 6.71 19.09
CA HIS A 12 -11.33 7.62 17.94
C HIS A 12 -11.41 6.87 16.60
N LEU A 13 -11.18 5.55 16.60
CA LEU A 13 -11.45 4.64 15.49
C LEU A 13 -12.89 4.14 15.57
N ARG A 14 -13.85 4.93 15.08
CA ARG A 14 -15.22 4.42 14.85
C ARG A 14 -15.17 3.36 13.76
N PHE A 15 -15.17 2.09 14.16
CA PHE A 15 -15.37 0.98 13.24
C PHE A 15 -16.78 1.05 12.64
N ASP A 16 -16.82 0.87 11.33
CA ASP A 16 -18.00 0.71 10.47
C ASP A 16 -19.02 -0.28 11.09
N ASP A 17 -20.27 0.16 11.26
CA ASP A 17 -21.35 -0.69 11.78
C ASP A 17 -21.86 -1.63 10.68
N ARG A 18 -21.43 -2.89 10.77
CA ARG A 18 -21.73 -3.97 9.82
C ARG A 18 -23.23 -4.17 9.58
N SER A 19 -24.08 -3.84 10.55
CA SER A 19 -25.53 -4.01 10.43
C SER A 19 -26.17 -3.09 9.38
N THR A 20 -25.55 -1.93 9.12
CA THR A 20 -26.09 -0.90 8.21
C THR A 20 -25.51 -0.98 6.79
N ARG A 21 -24.52 -1.87 6.57
CA ARG A 21 -23.73 -1.95 5.34
C ARG A 21 -24.51 -2.45 4.12
N SER A 22 -25.44 -3.39 4.33
CA SER A 22 -26.23 -4.00 3.25
C SER A 22 -27.23 -3.01 2.63
N ASP A 23 -27.79 -2.09 3.42
CA ASP A 23 -28.77 -1.12 2.92
C ASP A 23 -28.10 0.10 2.28
N GLN A 24 -26.92 0.50 2.76
CA GLN A 24 -26.13 1.56 2.16
C GLN A 24 -25.47 1.13 0.84
N ALA A 25 -25.02 -0.12 0.72
CA ALA A 25 -24.45 -0.67 -0.51
C ALA A 25 -25.46 -0.73 -1.68
N LYS A 26 -26.75 -0.87 -1.38
CA LYS A 26 -27.83 -0.83 -2.40
C LYS A 26 -27.96 0.53 -3.08
N THR A 27 -27.57 1.62 -2.40
CA THR A 27 -27.75 3.00 -2.90
C THR A 27 -26.44 3.69 -3.30
N ASP A 28 -25.32 3.29 -2.71
CA ASP A 28 -23.97 3.74 -3.02
C ASP A 28 -22.94 2.64 -2.70
N LYS A 29 -22.33 2.06 -3.74
CA LYS A 29 -21.31 1.00 -3.62
C LYS A 29 -20.07 1.45 -2.83
N PHE A 30 -19.88 2.76 -2.63
CA PHE A 30 -18.78 3.37 -1.90
C PHE A 30 -19.22 4.08 -0.61
N ALA A 31 -20.44 3.80 -0.11
CA ALA A 31 -21.02 4.49 1.05
C ALA A 31 -20.09 4.53 2.29
N ALA A 32 -19.37 3.44 2.56
CA ALA A 32 -18.44 3.34 3.69
C ALA A 32 -17.19 4.22 3.54
N ILE A 33 -16.73 4.47 2.31
CA ILE A 33 -15.60 5.39 2.04
C ILE A 33 -16.11 6.84 2.04
N SER A 34 -17.31 7.07 1.50
CA SER A 34 -17.99 8.38 1.52
C SER A 34 -18.26 8.87 2.95
N SER A 35 -18.68 7.99 3.87
CA SER A 35 -18.97 8.32 5.27
C SER A 35 -17.70 8.77 6.02
N VAL A 36 -16.56 8.12 5.80
CA VAL A 36 -15.25 8.49 6.37
C VAL A 36 -14.78 9.83 5.82
N ARG A 37 -14.95 10.11 4.53
CA ARG A 37 -14.58 11.42 3.94
C ARG A 37 -15.45 12.58 4.45
N ASN A 38 -16.73 12.31 4.69
CA ASN A 38 -17.67 13.26 5.28
C ASN A 38 -17.40 13.55 6.77
N PHE A 39 -16.58 12.72 7.43
CA PHE A 39 -16.18 12.94 8.82
C PHE A 39 -15.23 14.14 8.95
N PHE A 40 -14.32 14.29 8.00
CA PHE A 40 -13.21 15.25 8.06
C PHE A 40 -13.52 16.63 7.49
N THR A 41 -14.72 16.87 6.96
CA THR A 41 -15.06 18.16 6.32
C THR A 41 -16.08 18.92 7.15
N SER A 42 -15.69 20.09 7.68
CA SER A 42 -16.58 21.04 8.38
C SER A 42 -16.18 22.49 8.10
N LEU A 43 -17.13 23.41 8.26
CA LEU A 43 -16.89 24.85 8.13
C LEU A 43 -15.94 25.35 9.21
N SER A 44 -16.11 24.88 10.45
CA SER A 44 -15.20 25.17 11.56
C SER A 44 -13.74 24.75 11.28
N LEU A 45 -13.53 23.61 10.62
CA LEU A 45 -12.20 23.18 10.21
C LEU A 45 -11.65 24.05 9.06
N ALA A 46 -12.48 24.42 8.09
CA ALA A 46 -12.09 25.31 7.00
C ALA A 46 -11.53 26.63 7.53
N HIS A 47 -12.21 27.27 8.50
CA HIS A 47 -11.71 28.49 9.17
C HIS A 47 -10.33 28.29 9.82
N LYS A 48 -10.14 27.17 10.55
CA LYS A 48 -8.87 26.87 11.23
C LYS A 48 -7.73 26.54 10.26
N LEU A 49 -8.03 25.95 9.10
CA LEU A 49 -7.02 25.63 8.09
C LEU A 49 -6.59 26.88 7.30
N LEU A 50 -7.52 27.79 7.02
CA LEU A 50 -7.20 29.05 6.34
C LEU A 50 -6.25 29.92 7.14
N SER A 51 -6.38 29.97 8.47
CA SER A 51 -5.42 30.68 9.32
C SER A 51 -4.00 30.09 9.25
N ARG A 52 -3.89 28.82 8.81
CA ARG A 52 -2.62 28.12 8.55
C ARG A 52 -2.27 28.03 7.07
N LYS A 53 -2.85 28.90 6.22
CA LYS A 53 -2.64 28.93 4.76
C LYS A 53 -2.90 27.58 4.07
N THR A 54 -3.77 26.76 4.64
CA THR A 54 -4.16 25.45 4.08
C THR A 54 -5.62 25.51 3.66
N THR A 55 -5.94 24.96 2.48
CA THR A 55 -7.32 24.89 1.98
C THR A 55 -7.92 23.51 2.15
N ILE A 56 -9.25 23.43 2.24
CA ILE A 56 -9.99 22.17 2.28
C ILE A 56 -10.97 22.09 1.11
N LEU A 57 -11.09 20.89 0.54
CA LEU A 57 -12.08 20.52 -0.45
C LEU A 57 -12.62 19.14 -0.07
N GLY A 58 -13.93 19.06 0.21
CA GLY A 58 -14.51 17.82 0.70
C GLY A 58 -16.02 17.77 0.61
N THR A 59 -16.57 16.56 0.65
CA THR A 59 -18.02 16.37 0.74
C THR A 59 -18.51 16.60 2.16
N VAL A 60 -19.70 17.17 2.30
CA VAL A 60 -20.34 17.41 3.60
C VAL A 60 -21.61 16.57 3.71
N ASN A 61 -21.82 15.96 4.87
CA ASN A 61 -23.04 15.21 5.14
C ASN A 61 -24.24 16.15 5.27
N LYS A 62 -25.34 15.83 4.57
CA LYS A 62 -26.64 16.55 4.62
C LYS A 62 -27.18 16.81 6.02
N ILE A 63 -26.82 15.97 7.00
CA ILE A 63 -27.32 16.03 8.39
C ILE A 63 -26.61 17.15 9.18
N ARG A 64 -25.46 17.66 8.71
CA ARG A 64 -24.69 18.69 9.43
C ARG A 64 -25.50 19.97 9.60
N ARG A 65 -25.52 20.49 10.83
CA ARG A 65 -26.21 21.75 11.19
C ARG A 65 -25.72 22.96 10.40
N GLU A 66 -24.47 22.92 9.93
CA GLU A 66 -23.82 23.97 9.13
C GLU A 66 -24.44 24.14 7.73
N ILE A 67 -25.27 23.20 7.26
CA ILE A 67 -25.94 23.30 5.95
C ILE A 67 -27.25 24.10 6.09
N PRO A 68 -27.42 25.21 5.33
CA PRO A 68 -28.63 26.03 5.33
C PRO A 68 -29.89 25.23 5.01
N GLN A 69 -31.04 25.60 5.61
CA GLN A 69 -32.32 24.91 5.36
C GLN A 69 -32.73 24.98 3.88
N SER A 70 -32.51 26.12 3.22
CA SER A 70 -32.72 26.31 1.77
C SER A 70 -31.94 25.31 0.92
N ALA A 71 -30.76 24.88 1.40
CA ALA A 71 -29.93 23.90 0.73
C ALA A 71 -30.50 22.47 0.86
N ARG A 72 -31.31 22.19 1.89
CA ARG A 72 -31.77 20.82 2.25
C ARG A 72 -32.98 20.35 1.47
N HIS A 73 -33.69 21.23 0.77
CA HIS A 73 -34.84 20.84 -0.05
C HIS A 73 -34.43 19.82 -1.11
N THR A 74 -35.06 18.65 -1.04
CA THR A 74 -34.73 17.45 -1.81
C THR A 74 -35.35 17.42 -3.19
N ASP A 75 -36.41 18.19 -3.42
CA ASP A 75 -37.09 18.26 -4.72
C ASP A 75 -36.41 19.28 -5.63
N ARG A 76 -35.26 18.88 -6.16
CA ARG A 76 -34.46 19.71 -7.08
C ARG A 76 -34.53 19.14 -8.47
N ASN A 77 -34.62 20.06 -9.44
CA ASN A 77 -34.40 19.76 -10.83
C ASN A 77 -32.99 19.21 -11.03
N GLU A 78 -32.87 18.24 -11.92
CA GLU A 78 -31.60 17.60 -12.25
C GLU A 78 -30.62 18.62 -12.85
N PHE A 79 -29.34 18.48 -12.53
CA PHE A 79 -28.24 19.36 -12.97
C PHE A 79 -28.35 20.81 -12.51
N THR A 80 -29.07 21.05 -11.41
CA THR A 80 -29.09 22.36 -10.75
C THR A 80 -27.99 22.48 -9.71
N THR A 81 -27.41 23.68 -9.61
CA THR A 81 -26.37 24.02 -8.64
C THR A 81 -26.85 25.21 -7.82
N GLN A 82 -26.74 25.11 -6.49
CA GLN A 82 -26.84 26.25 -5.58
C GLN A 82 -25.52 26.46 -4.87
N VAL A 83 -25.19 27.72 -4.63
CA VAL A 83 -23.92 28.12 -4.02
C VAL A 83 -24.23 28.98 -2.82
N PHE A 84 -23.62 28.64 -1.69
CA PHE A 84 -23.66 29.42 -0.48
C PHE A 84 -22.22 29.80 -0.15
N SER A 85 -21.93 31.09 -0.11
CA SER A 85 -20.62 31.59 0.29
C SER A 85 -20.65 32.06 1.74
N THR A 86 -19.55 31.83 2.42
CA THR A 86 -19.21 32.43 3.71
C THR A 86 -17.85 33.10 3.56
N THR A 87 -17.44 33.90 4.55
CA THR A 87 -16.14 34.58 4.54
C THR A 87 -14.95 33.63 4.39
N ALA A 88 -15.09 32.37 4.82
CA ALA A 88 -14.02 31.37 4.74
C ALA A 88 -14.21 30.33 3.63
N ALA A 89 -15.44 29.94 3.34
CA ALA A 89 -15.66 28.81 2.44
C ALA A 89 -16.95 28.93 1.65
N THR A 90 -16.93 28.26 0.50
CA THR A 90 -18.06 28.13 -0.41
C THR A 90 -18.61 26.71 -0.32
N LEU A 91 -19.91 26.61 -0.05
CA LEU A 91 -20.67 25.38 -0.09
C LEU A 91 -21.41 25.28 -1.43
N THR A 92 -21.06 24.29 -2.24
CA THR A 92 -21.76 23.96 -3.48
C THR A 92 -22.71 22.80 -3.24
N ALA A 93 -24.00 23.01 -3.48
CA ALA A 93 -25.03 21.99 -3.47
C ALA A 93 -25.47 21.68 -4.91
N TYR A 94 -24.99 20.55 -5.45
CA TYR A 94 -25.23 20.12 -6.82
C TYR A 94 -26.18 18.91 -6.85
N ALA A 95 -27.20 18.95 -7.71
CA ALA A 95 -28.20 17.88 -7.85
C ALA A 95 -27.92 17.02 -9.09
N PRO A 96 -27.08 15.96 -9.02
CA PRO A 96 -26.75 15.13 -10.17
C PRO A 96 -27.91 14.28 -10.68
N LYS A 97 -28.93 14.02 -9.84
CA LYS A 97 -30.14 13.23 -10.15
C LYS A 97 -31.31 13.79 -9.35
N ARG A 98 -32.54 13.55 -9.81
CA ARG A 98 -33.74 13.86 -9.01
C ARG A 98 -33.64 13.22 -7.61
N LYS A 99 -34.03 13.98 -6.58
CA LYS A 99 -33.98 13.59 -5.15
C LYS A 99 -32.59 13.24 -4.59
N LYS A 100 -31.50 13.50 -5.31
CA LYS A 100 -30.12 13.32 -4.82
C LYS A 100 -29.34 14.62 -4.98
N THR A 101 -28.87 15.16 -3.85
CA THR A 101 -28.03 16.37 -3.79
C THR A 101 -26.69 16.03 -3.14
N VAL A 102 -25.61 16.45 -3.78
CA VAL A 102 -24.24 16.35 -3.28
C VAL A 102 -23.83 17.71 -2.75
N TYR A 103 -23.31 17.75 -1.52
CA TYR A 103 -22.79 18.96 -0.90
C TYR A 103 -21.28 18.89 -0.86
N ILE A 104 -20.62 19.90 -1.41
CA ILE A 104 -19.16 20.04 -1.41
C ILE A 104 -18.82 21.36 -0.75
N LEU A 105 -17.99 21.30 0.29
CA LEU A 105 -17.41 22.48 0.92
C LEU A 105 -16.01 22.69 0.37
N SER A 106 -15.72 23.93 0.00
CA SER A 106 -14.45 24.35 -0.56
C SER A 106 -14.03 25.67 0.06
N SER A 107 -12.82 25.75 0.63
CA SER A 107 -12.23 27.01 1.07
C SER A 107 -11.32 27.66 0.01
N MET A 108 -11.14 27.04 -1.15
CA MET A 108 -10.25 27.50 -2.22
C MET A 108 -11.01 28.26 -3.33
N HIS A 109 -12.21 27.83 -3.67
CA HIS A 109 -13.01 28.42 -4.75
C HIS A 109 -13.84 29.60 -4.22
N SER A 110 -13.55 30.80 -4.73
CA SER A 110 -14.36 32.01 -4.53
C SER A 110 -15.50 32.11 -5.54
N VAL A 111 -15.30 31.63 -6.77
CA VAL A 111 -16.30 31.66 -7.85
C VAL A 111 -16.57 30.24 -8.34
N ILE A 112 -17.85 29.87 -8.41
CA ILE A 112 -18.29 28.58 -8.93
C ILE A 112 -18.75 28.75 -10.37
N GLN A 113 -18.04 28.09 -11.29
CA GLN A 113 -18.41 28.02 -12.69
C GLN A 113 -18.98 26.64 -12.99
N THR A 114 -20.09 26.58 -13.72
CA THR A 114 -20.65 25.32 -14.24
C THR A 114 -20.10 25.07 -15.64
N ASP A 115 -19.82 23.81 -15.96
CA ASP A 115 -19.46 23.44 -17.33
C ASP A 115 -20.62 23.70 -18.31
N ASN A 116 -20.29 23.87 -19.59
CA ASN A 116 -21.26 24.02 -20.67
C ASN A 116 -21.84 22.66 -21.14
N THR A 117 -21.62 21.58 -20.37
CA THR A 117 -22.12 20.25 -20.76
C THR A 117 -23.58 20.10 -20.38
N THR A 118 -24.23 19.06 -20.92
CA THR A 118 -25.60 18.66 -20.53
C THR A 118 -25.75 18.43 -19.02
N LYS A 119 -24.66 18.12 -18.31
CA LYS A 119 -24.68 17.85 -16.86
C LYS A 119 -24.42 19.10 -16.01
N ARG A 120 -24.00 20.23 -16.60
CA ARG A 120 -23.75 21.51 -15.91
C ARG A 120 -22.97 21.37 -14.61
N LYS A 121 -21.91 20.54 -14.61
CA LYS A 121 -21.18 20.21 -13.38
C LYS A 121 -20.40 21.44 -12.90
N PRO A 122 -20.49 21.80 -11.61
CA PRO A 122 -19.68 22.88 -11.07
C PRO A 122 -18.21 22.48 -10.96
N ASN A 123 -17.32 23.45 -11.15
CA ASN A 123 -15.87 23.31 -11.03
C ASN A 123 -15.43 22.62 -9.72
N THR A 124 -16.10 22.92 -8.60
CA THR A 124 -15.86 22.27 -7.29
C THR A 124 -16.10 20.77 -7.32
N VAL A 125 -17.16 20.30 -7.98
CA VAL A 125 -17.45 18.86 -8.14
C VAL A 125 -16.45 18.21 -9.07
N THR A 126 -16.06 18.89 -10.15
CA THR A 126 -15.06 18.38 -11.09
C THR A 126 -13.71 18.22 -10.40
N LEU A 127 -13.21 19.26 -9.72
CA LEU A 127 -11.93 19.21 -9.02
C LEU A 127 -11.94 18.18 -7.89
N TYR A 128 -13.04 18.08 -7.14
CA TYR A 128 -13.20 17.05 -6.12
C TYR A 128 -13.09 15.64 -6.73
N ASN A 129 -13.74 15.39 -7.87
CA ASN A 129 -13.68 14.08 -8.53
C ASN A 129 -12.29 13.72 -9.05
N THR A 130 -11.50 14.70 -9.48
CA THR A 130 -10.11 14.49 -9.91
C THR A 130 -9.18 14.19 -8.73
N THR A 131 -9.38 14.88 -7.60
CA THR A 131 -8.48 14.80 -6.44
C THR A 131 -8.84 13.70 -5.45
N LYS A 132 -10.09 13.23 -5.46
CA LYS A 132 -10.58 12.29 -4.44
C LYS A 132 -9.93 10.91 -4.50
N CYS A 133 -9.41 10.47 -5.64
CA CYS A 133 -8.99 9.08 -5.84
C CYS A 133 -7.58 8.77 -5.33
N GLY A 134 -6.77 9.74 -4.91
CA GLY A 134 -5.35 9.49 -4.58
C GLY A 134 -5.14 8.37 -3.55
N VAL A 135 -5.88 8.40 -2.45
CA VAL A 135 -5.81 7.36 -1.40
C VAL A 135 -6.37 6.02 -1.90
N ASP A 136 -7.45 6.04 -2.68
CA ASP A 136 -8.07 4.82 -3.23
C ASP A 136 -7.14 4.11 -4.23
N VAL A 137 -6.45 4.88 -5.07
CA VAL A 137 -5.46 4.38 -6.04
C VAL A 137 -4.27 3.77 -5.29
N MET A 138 -3.77 4.47 -4.27
CA MET A 138 -2.70 3.95 -3.40
C MET A 138 -3.12 2.64 -2.71
N ASP A 139 -4.32 2.58 -2.11
CA ASP A 139 -4.85 1.36 -1.48
C ASP A 139 -4.97 0.21 -2.49
N GLN A 140 -5.44 0.51 -3.71
CA GLN A 140 -5.53 -0.46 -4.79
C GLN A 140 -4.15 -1.03 -5.16
N MET A 141 -3.16 -0.16 -5.38
CA MET A 141 -1.79 -0.57 -5.74
C MET A 141 -1.15 -1.44 -4.64
N VAL A 142 -1.31 -1.03 -3.38
CA VAL A 142 -0.80 -1.79 -2.23
C VAL A 142 -1.49 -3.15 -2.12
N ARG A 143 -2.81 -3.21 -2.29
CA ARG A 143 -3.57 -4.47 -2.12
C ARG A 143 -3.32 -5.48 -3.24
N GLU A 144 -3.01 -5.02 -4.45
CA GLU A 144 -2.71 -5.90 -5.58
C GLU A 144 -1.37 -6.64 -5.39
N TYR A 145 -0.37 -5.97 -4.79
CA TYR A 145 0.97 -6.52 -4.59
C TYR A 145 1.47 -6.31 -3.16
N THR A 146 0.70 -6.76 -2.18
CA THR A 146 1.05 -6.65 -0.75
C THR A 146 2.01 -7.73 -0.29
N PHE A 147 2.96 -7.36 0.58
CA PHE A 147 3.81 -8.31 1.31
C PHE A 147 3.10 -8.98 2.49
N ARG A 148 1.83 -8.66 2.74
CA ARG A 148 1.06 -9.20 3.87
C ARG A 148 0.89 -10.70 3.74
N THR A 149 1.38 -11.40 4.75
CA THR A 149 1.03 -12.80 5.02
C THR A 149 -0.03 -12.87 6.11
N GLY A 150 -0.88 -13.91 6.08
CA GLY A 150 -1.88 -14.13 7.12
C GLY A 150 -1.21 -14.24 8.50
N THR A 151 -1.55 -13.32 9.41
CA THR A 151 -0.97 -13.26 10.76
C THR A 151 -2.04 -12.96 11.80
N TRP A 152 -1.95 -13.65 12.94
CA TRP A 152 -2.81 -13.42 14.11
C TRP A 152 -2.26 -12.33 15.04
N ARG A 153 -1.06 -11.81 14.75
CA ARG A 153 -0.38 -10.80 15.58
C ARG A 153 -0.56 -9.43 14.92
N TRP A 154 -1.45 -8.60 15.46
CA TRP A 154 -1.72 -7.27 14.92
C TRP A 154 -0.46 -6.38 14.73
N PRO A 155 0.60 -6.44 15.56
CA PRO A 155 1.79 -5.62 15.33
C PRO A 155 2.52 -6.01 14.04
N VAL A 156 2.50 -7.31 13.70
CA VAL A 156 3.10 -7.82 12.46
C VAL A 156 2.30 -7.36 11.25
N ALA A 157 0.97 -7.31 11.34
CA ALA A 157 0.13 -6.76 10.28
C ALA A 157 0.42 -5.27 10.02
N VAL A 158 0.62 -4.48 11.09
CA VAL A 158 1.02 -3.07 10.98
C VAL A 158 2.40 -2.94 10.34
N PHE A 159 3.35 -3.78 10.74
CA PHE A 159 4.69 -3.79 10.15
C PHE A 159 4.66 -4.08 8.64
N TYR A 160 3.84 -5.03 8.19
CA TYR A 160 3.68 -5.28 6.75
C TYR A 160 3.09 -4.08 6.00
N ASN A 161 2.10 -3.38 6.58
CA ASN A 161 1.58 -2.16 5.97
C ASN A 161 2.67 -1.08 5.86
N MET A 162 3.59 -0.98 6.83
CA MET A 162 4.71 -0.03 6.76
C MET A 162 5.67 -0.37 5.61
N ILE A 163 5.96 -1.65 5.39
CA ILE A 163 6.81 -2.10 4.28
C ILE A 163 6.12 -1.78 2.94
N ASP A 164 4.84 -2.12 2.79
CA ASP A 164 4.09 -1.85 1.56
C ASP A 164 4.12 -0.35 1.21
N MET A 165 3.88 0.52 2.20
CA MET A 165 3.92 1.99 2.01
C MET A 165 5.33 2.49 1.71
N ALA A 166 6.36 1.94 2.37
CA ALA A 166 7.74 2.32 2.12
C ALA A 166 8.17 1.94 0.69
N ALA A 167 7.81 0.75 0.21
CA ALA A 167 8.11 0.31 -1.14
C ALA A 167 7.40 1.17 -2.19
N LEU A 168 6.13 1.51 -1.98
CA LEU A 168 5.39 2.39 -2.90
C LEU A 168 6.01 3.81 -2.93
N ASN A 169 6.34 4.37 -1.78
CA ASN A 169 7.01 5.67 -1.70
C ASN A 169 8.38 5.64 -2.39
N ALA A 170 9.15 4.56 -2.23
CA ALA A 170 10.43 4.37 -2.91
C ALA A 170 10.25 4.31 -4.43
N HIS A 171 9.20 3.64 -4.93
CA HIS A 171 8.89 3.59 -6.36
C HIS A 171 8.56 4.96 -6.93
N VAL A 172 7.70 5.73 -6.24
CA VAL A 172 7.35 7.10 -6.66
C VAL A 172 8.61 7.98 -6.71
N LEU A 173 9.48 7.90 -5.70
CA LEU A 173 10.75 8.63 -5.69
C LEU A 173 11.69 8.18 -6.80
N TYR A 174 11.81 6.87 -7.04
CA TYR A 174 12.65 6.31 -8.09
C TYR A 174 12.22 6.81 -9.48
N GLN A 175 10.92 6.79 -9.78
CA GLN A 175 10.39 7.32 -11.04
C GLN A 175 10.62 8.84 -11.16
N ALA A 176 10.45 9.58 -10.06
CA ALA A 176 10.67 11.02 -10.04
C ALA A 176 12.14 11.40 -10.26
N CYS A 177 13.08 10.67 -9.67
CA CYS A 177 14.52 10.96 -9.77
C CYS A 177 15.15 10.47 -11.08
N THR A 178 14.70 9.33 -11.61
CA THR A 178 15.28 8.75 -12.83
C THR A 178 14.57 9.15 -14.11
N GLY A 179 13.33 9.66 -14.01
CA GLY A 179 12.45 9.91 -15.16
C GLY A 179 11.97 8.63 -15.86
N ARG A 180 12.32 7.44 -15.36
CA ARG A 180 11.93 6.17 -15.96
C ARG A 180 10.54 5.77 -15.48
N GLN A 181 9.69 5.37 -16.41
CA GLN A 181 8.39 4.77 -16.11
C GLN A 181 8.57 3.25 -16.07
N GLU A 182 8.89 2.75 -14.88
CA GLU A 182 8.94 1.31 -14.61
C GLU A 182 7.60 0.82 -14.07
N ARG A 183 7.20 -0.41 -14.43
CA ARG A 183 6.00 -1.02 -13.86
C ARG A 183 6.26 -1.37 -12.40
N TRP A 184 5.27 -1.14 -11.56
CA TRP A 184 5.33 -1.42 -10.12
C TRP A 184 5.86 -2.83 -9.78
N VAL A 185 5.41 -3.86 -10.50
CA VAL A 185 5.85 -5.25 -10.27
C VAL A 185 7.33 -5.45 -10.54
N ASP A 186 7.85 -4.84 -11.61
CA ASP A 186 9.23 -5.01 -12.03
C ASP A 186 10.16 -4.35 -10.99
N PHE A 187 9.76 -3.16 -10.51
CA PHE A 187 10.43 -2.47 -9.39
C PHE A 187 10.47 -3.34 -8.12
N LEU A 188 9.36 -3.97 -7.74
CA LEU A 188 9.30 -4.83 -6.56
C LEU A 188 10.21 -6.06 -6.67
N VAL A 189 10.27 -6.68 -7.85
CA VAL A 189 11.11 -7.86 -8.09
C VAL A 189 12.59 -7.48 -7.99
N GLU A 190 12.99 -6.34 -8.55
CA GLU A 190 14.37 -5.86 -8.45
C GLU A 190 14.72 -5.52 -6.99
N LEU A 191 13.86 -4.76 -6.31
CA LEU A 191 14.03 -4.42 -4.90
C LEU A 191 14.21 -5.67 -4.02
N ALA A 192 13.36 -6.68 -4.23
CA ALA A 192 13.47 -7.95 -3.50
C ALA A 192 14.79 -8.68 -3.78
N ARG A 193 15.27 -8.64 -5.03
CA ARG A 193 16.54 -9.26 -5.42
C ARG A 193 17.72 -8.55 -4.76
N GLU A 194 17.75 -7.22 -4.80
CA GLU A 194 18.81 -6.41 -4.19
C GLU A 194 18.90 -6.64 -2.68
N LEU A 195 17.76 -6.62 -1.98
CA LEU A 195 17.70 -6.88 -0.54
C LEU A 195 18.13 -8.31 -0.19
N ALA A 196 17.80 -9.29 -1.03
CA ALA A 196 18.15 -10.69 -0.80
C ALA A 196 19.64 -10.99 -1.08
N ASN A 197 20.26 -10.31 -2.04
CA ASN A 197 21.60 -10.62 -2.54
C ASN A 197 22.66 -10.62 -1.43
N SER A 198 22.64 -9.61 -0.55
CA SER A 198 23.60 -9.49 0.55
C SER A 198 23.55 -10.69 1.50
N HIS A 199 22.35 -11.08 1.92
CA HIS A 199 22.11 -12.22 2.80
C HIS A 199 22.40 -13.56 2.12
N MET A 200 22.04 -13.71 0.85
CA MET A 200 22.27 -14.94 0.09
C MET A 200 23.76 -15.19 -0.14
N CYS A 201 24.51 -14.15 -0.49
CA CYS A 201 25.98 -14.20 -0.61
C CYS A 201 26.63 -14.56 0.73
N ALA A 202 26.25 -13.87 1.82
CA ALA A 202 26.79 -14.16 3.15
C ALA A 202 26.48 -15.59 3.62
N LYS A 203 25.27 -16.09 3.37
CA LYS A 203 24.87 -17.46 3.69
C LYS A 203 25.65 -18.50 2.88
N LYS A 204 25.89 -18.23 1.60
CA LYS A 204 26.70 -19.08 0.73
C LYS A 204 28.16 -19.12 1.19
N ALA A 205 28.74 -17.96 1.49
CA ALA A 205 30.10 -17.85 2.00
C ALA A 205 30.28 -18.61 3.33
N ARG A 206 29.34 -18.45 4.28
CA ARG A 206 29.36 -19.18 5.56
C ARG A 206 29.28 -20.70 5.36
N LYS A 207 28.47 -21.17 4.41
CA LYS A 207 28.36 -22.60 4.07
C LYS A 207 29.66 -23.13 3.44
N GLU A 208 30.26 -22.37 2.53
CA GLU A 208 31.55 -22.72 1.93
C GLU A 208 32.67 -22.73 2.97
N GLN A 209 32.70 -21.77 3.89
CA GLN A 209 33.64 -21.74 4.99
C GLN A 209 33.49 -22.96 5.91
N LEU A 210 32.26 -23.31 6.31
CA LEU A 210 32.00 -24.51 7.11
C LEU A 210 32.48 -25.78 6.42
N LEU A 211 32.31 -25.87 5.09
CA LEU A 211 32.85 -26.96 4.32
C LEU A 211 34.40 -26.92 4.33
N ARG A 212 35.04 -25.77 4.12
CA ARG A 212 36.50 -25.66 4.16
C ARG A 212 37.13 -26.08 5.49
N THR A 213 36.49 -25.78 6.62
CA THR A 213 37.03 -26.10 7.96
C THR A 213 36.93 -27.59 8.30
N GLN A 214 36.12 -28.36 7.58
CA GLN A 214 36.07 -29.82 7.80
C GLN A 214 37.32 -30.52 7.28
N PRO A 215 37.74 -31.65 7.89
CA PRO A 215 38.92 -32.37 7.46
C PRO A 215 38.79 -32.89 6.02
N SER A 216 39.92 -32.96 5.32
CA SER A 216 40.03 -33.42 3.92
C SER A 216 39.71 -34.90 3.76
N THR A 217 39.97 -35.67 4.83
CA THR A 217 39.75 -37.11 4.94
C THR A 217 38.87 -37.40 6.17
N PRO A 218 38.07 -38.47 6.15
CA PRO A 218 37.38 -38.93 7.34
C PRO A 218 38.38 -39.39 8.41
N SER A 219 37.93 -39.52 9.66
CA SER A 219 38.74 -40.08 10.75
C SER A 219 39.36 -41.43 10.35
N PRO A 220 40.58 -41.77 10.84
CA PRO A 220 41.25 -43.02 10.52
C PRO A 220 40.31 -44.24 10.66
N GLY A 221 40.26 -45.09 9.64
CA GLY A 221 39.40 -46.27 9.60
C GLY A 221 37.93 -46.04 9.22
N LYS A 222 37.47 -44.78 9.03
CA LYS A 222 36.09 -44.48 8.59
C LYS A 222 36.03 -44.03 7.13
N ARG A 223 34.88 -44.23 6.49
CA ARG A 223 34.57 -43.75 5.14
C ARG A 223 33.34 -42.85 5.19
N ALA A 224 33.39 -41.71 4.52
CA ALA A 224 32.23 -40.84 4.35
C ALA A 224 31.35 -41.33 3.20
N MET A 225 30.11 -40.85 3.12
CA MET A 225 29.23 -41.09 1.97
C MET A 225 29.40 -40.00 0.92
N CYS A 226 29.20 -40.33 -0.35
CA CYS A 226 29.27 -39.37 -1.45
C CYS A 226 28.14 -38.32 -1.34
N GLN A 227 28.49 -37.06 -1.52
CA GLN A 227 27.62 -35.89 -1.34
C GLN A 227 27.30 -35.16 -2.66
N VAL A 228 27.63 -35.76 -3.81
CA VAL A 228 27.56 -35.09 -5.12
C VAL A 228 26.23 -35.32 -5.81
N LYS A 229 25.87 -36.60 -6.03
CA LYS A 229 24.66 -37.00 -6.75
C LYS A 229 23.73 -37.78 -5.83
N HIS A 230 22.42 -37.60 -5.97
CA HIS A 230 21.42 -38.32 -5.19
C HIS A 230 21.54 -39.85 -5.38
N GLN A 231 21.89 -40.31 -6.59
CA GLN A 231 22.09 -41.73 -6.90
C GLN A 231 23.34 -42.33 -6.24
N CYS A 232 24.23 -41.51 -5.68
CA CYS A 232 25.46 -41.97 -5.04
C CYS A 232 25.39 -41.99 -3.52
N LYS A 233 24.20 -41.86 -2.92
CA LYS A 233 24.00 -41.81 -1.46
C LYS A 233 24.60 -42.99 -0.70
N ASN A 234 24.72 -44.16 -1.33
CA ASN A 234 25.30 -45.37 -0.75
C ASN A 234 26.79 -45.59 -1.12
N ASN A 235 27.36 -44.70 -1.95
CA ASN A 235 28.75 -44.84 -2.37
C ASN A 235 29.69 -44.21 -1.35
N HIS A 236 30.73 -44.95 -0.97
CA HIS A 236 31.75 -44.46 -0.05
C HIS A 236 32.73 -43.50 -0.72
N ALA A 237 33.25 -42.58 0.07
CA ALA A 237 34.21 -41.54 -0.30
C ALA A 237 35.26 -41.41 0.80
N THR A 238 36.52 -41.36 0.37
CA THR A 238 37.70 -41.21 1.24
C THR A 238 38.33 -39.83 1.11
N VAL A 239 37.98 -39.08 0.07
CA VAL A 239 38.56 -37.78 -0.28
C VAL A 239 37.47 -36.79 -0.65
N ARG A 240 37.81 -35.50 -0.57
CA ARG A 240 36.95 -34.39 -0.93
C ARG A 240 37.43 -33.70 -2.20
N CYS A 241 36.49 -33.15 -2.96
CA CYS A 241 36.80 -32.34 -4.13
C CYS A 241 37.41 -30.99 -3.70
N VAL A 242 38.47 -30.55 -4.40
CA VAL A 242 39.19 -29.29 -4.11
C VAL A 242 38.33 -28.05 -4.38
N HIS A 243 37.39 -28.11 -5.31
CA HIS A 243 36.53 -26.97 -5.68
C HIS A 243 35.25 -26.86 -4.87
N CYS A 244 34.55 -27.98 -4.64
CA CYS A 244 33.26 -27.97 -3.95
C CYS A 244 33.31 -28.46 -2.51
N TYR A 245 34.48 -28.94 -2.05
CA TYR A 245 34.73 -29.47 -0.70
C TYR A 245 33.71 -30.54 -0.28
N ARG A 246 33.12 -31.28 -1.21
CA ARG A 246 32.21 -32.38 -0.88
C ARG A 246 32.95 -33.71 -0.93
N TYR A 247 32.55 -34.66 -0.09
CA TYR A 247 33.04 -36.03 -0.19
C TYR A 247 32.56 -36.66 -1.50
N THR A 248 33.51 -37.17 -2.29
CA THR A 248 33.25 -37.65 -3.65
C THR A 248 33.69 -39.10 -3.82
N CYS A 249 32.77 -39.97 -4.22
CA CYS A 249 33.12 -41.34 -4.61
C CYS A 249 33.87 -41.37 -5.95
N GLY A 250 34.54 -42.48 -6.27
CA GLY A 250 35.30 -42.63 -7.52
C GLY A 250 34.50 -42.33 -8.79
N LYS A 251 33.21 -42.71 -8.84
CA LYS A 251 32.31 -42.44 -10.00
C LYS A 251 31.98 -40.95 -10.20
N CYS A 252 32.10 -40.14 -9.16
CA CYS A 252 31.82 -38.70 -9.21
C CYS A 252 33.11 -37.86 -9.27
N ARG A 253 34.28 -38.49 -9.13
CA ARG A 253 35.57 -37.83 -9.19
C ARG A 253 35.98 -37.67 -10.65
N ARG A 254 36.44 -36.48 -11.01
CA ARG A 254 37.25 -36.26 -12.22
C ARG A 254 38.66 -35.93 -11.73
N GLU A 255 39.65 -36.61 -12.28
CA GLU A 255 41.05 -36.26 -12.04
C GLU A 255 41.34 -34.97 -12.80
N ILE A 256 41.80 -33.95 -12.08
CA ILE A 256 42.37 -32.78 -12.70
C ILE A 256 43.79 -33.21 -13.08
N ARG A 257 44.03 -33.42 -14.38
CA ARG A 257 45.41 -33.53 -14.87
C ARG A 257 46.06 -32.19 -14.58
N SER A 258 47.00 -32.15 -13.64
CA SER A 258 47.90 -31.02 -13.51
C SER A 258 48.72 -30.98 -14.79
N GLU A 259 48.40 -30.07 -15.70
CA GLU A 259 49.37 -29.64 -16.71
C GLU A 259 50.53 -29.05 -15.92
N VAL A 260 51.57 -29.86 -15.77
CA VAL A 260 52.86 -29.48 -15.24
C VAL A 260 53.41 -28.43 -16.19
N LYS A 261 53.74 -27.26 -15.63
CA LYS A 261 54.47 -26.18 -16.31
C LYS A 261 55.73 -26.68 -17.00
#